data_AF-A0A9D6YX95-F1
#
_entry.id   AF-A0A9D6YX95-F1
#
_cell.length_a   1.000
_cell.length_b   1.000
_cell.length_c   1.000
_cell.angle_alpha   90.00
_cell.angle_beta   90.00
_cell.angle_gamma   90.00
#
_symmetry.space_group_name_H-M   'P 1'
#
loop_
_entity.id
_entity.type
_entity.pdbx_description
1 polymer ?
#
loop_
_entity_poly.entity_id
_entity_poly.type
_entity_poly.pdbx_seq_one_letter_code
_entity_poly.pdbx_strand_id
1 'polypeptide(L)'
;MRRRQAGIRRHPSFPGSRKKNWPLERFQEVARLLPFPVRWCAGPDEHLEGAVRFDTLSALIPWLASARLFIGNDSGVSHLAAACGVPVVAIFGPTDPRVWSPRGHVRVMRFEDSPEAVTAAAESLRLSRSFPASAHRPAP
;
A
#
# COMPACT_ATOMS: atom_id res chain seq x y z
N MET A 1 -11.96 1.10 24.00
CA MET A 1 -10.91 1.76 23.18
C MET A 1 -10.22 0.72 22.29
N ARG A 2 -10.60 0.58 21.01
CA ARG A 2 -9.92 -0.36 20.09
C ARG A 2 -8.59 0.27 19.66
N ARG A 3 -7.46 -0.27 20.12
CA ARG A 3 -6.12 0.08 19.62
C ARG A 3 -6.15 -0.06 18.10
N ARG A 4 -6.01 1.06 17.37
CA ARG A 4 -5.84 1.05 15.92
C ARG A 4 -4.54 0.28 15.63
N GLN A 5 -4.67 -0.95 15.15
CA GLN A 5 -3.53 -1.82 14.89
C GLN A 5 -2.59 -1.17 13.87
N ALA A 6 -1.33 -1.03 14.25
CA ALA A 6 -0.24 -0.52 13.43
C ALA A 6 0.02 -1.52 12.28
N GLY A 7 -0.68 -1.37 11.17
CA GLY A 7 -0.51 -2.23 10.00
C GLY A 7 -0.15 -1.39 8.78
N ILE A 8 1.03 -1.64 8.22
CA ILE A 8 1.28 -1.33 6.81
C ILE A 8 0.61 -2.39 5.97
N ARG A 9 -0.11 -1.95 4.95
CA ARG A 9 -0.92 -2.81 4.12
C ARG A 9 -0.30 -2.91 2.75
N ARG A 10 -0.01 -4.13 2.32
CA ARG A 10 0.63 -4.40 1.03
C ARG A 10 -0.28 -5.21 0.15
N HIS A 11 -0.45 -4.75 -1.09
CA HIS A 11 -1.14 -5.51 -2.12
C HIS A 11 -0.13 -5.94 -3.19
N PRO A 12 0.13 -7.25 -3.36
CA PRO A 12 0.78 -7.75 -4.55
C PRO A 12 -0.28 -7.85 -5.65
N SER A 13 -0.69 -6.73 -6.27
CA SER A 13 -1.71 -6.83 -7.32
C SER A 13 -1.08 -7.41 -8.58
N PHE A 14 -1.71 -8.41 -9.19
CA PHE A 14 -1.39 -8.95 -10.52
C PHE A 14 -2.38 -8.44 -11.58
N PRO A 15 -2.21 -7.23 -12.12
CA PRO A 15 -2.96 -6.83 -13.29
C PRO A 15 -2.40 -7.55 -14.53
N GLY A 16 -2.96 -8.71 -14.85
CA GLY A 16 -2.95 -9.35 -16.18
C GLY A 16 -1.61 -9.83 -16.75
N SER A 17 -0.46 -9.59 -16.10
CA SER A 17 0.85 -10.11 -16.53
C SER A 17 1.89 -10.01 -15.40
N ARG A 18 2.47 -11.14 -14.98
CA ARG A 18 3.54 -11.21 -13.94
C ARG A 18 4.73 -10.26 -14.19
N LYS A 19 4.99 -9.92 -15.46
CA LYS A 19 6.04 -8.98 -15.87
C LYS A 19 5.80 -7.52 -15.46
N LYS A 20 4.57 -7.18 -15.06
CA LYS A 20 4.17 -5.82 -14.65
C LYS A 20 4.15 -5.62 -13.14
N ASN A 21 4.69 -6.58 -12.38
CA ASN A 21 4.73 -6.53 -10.93
C ASN A 21 6.16 -6.48 -10.42
N TRP A 22 6.38 -5.71 -9.36
CA TRP A 22 7.61 -5.83 -8.60
C TRP A 22 7.63 -7.22 -7.93
N PRO A 23 8.77 -7.95 -7.96
CA PRO A 23 8.86 -9.32 -7.45
C PRO A 23 8.38 -9.44 -5.99
N LEU A 24 7.68 -10.54 -5.68
CA LEU A 24 7.15 -10.78 -4.33
C LEU A 24 8.27 -10.85 -3.29
N GLU A 25 9.41 -11.43 -3.65
CA GLU A 25 10.59 -11.59 -2.81
C GLU A 25 11.12 -10.24 -2.35
N ARG A 26 11.07 -9.23 -3.24
CA ARG A 26 11.44 -7.86 -2.90
C ARG A 26 10.44 -7.24 -1.94
N PHE A 27 9.14 -7.43 -2.13
CA PHE A 27 8.14 -6.99 -1.15
C PHE A 27 8.35 -7.66 0.23
N GLN A 28 8.70 -8.94 0.26
CA GLN A 28 9.01 -9.67 1.49
C GLN A 28 10.26 -9.11 2.17
N GLU A 29 11.27 -8.69 1.41
CA GLU A 29 12.44 -8.00 1.94
C GLU A 29 12.10 -6.64 2.56
N VAL A 30 11.33 -5.80 1.87
CA VAL A 30 10.82 -4.56 2.49
C VAL A 30 9.94 -4.89 3.71
N ALA A 31 9.28 -6.05 3.77
CA ALA A 31 8.54 -6.46 4.96
C ALA A 31 9.45 -6.80 6.15
N ARG A 32 10.60 -7.45 5.89
CA ARG A 32 11.61 -7.77 6.90
C ARG A 32 12.33 -6.53 7.42
N LEU A 33 12.59 -5.55 6.55
CA LEU A 33 13.34 -4.34 6.90
C LEU A 33 12.53 -3.31 7.69
N LEU A 34 11.19 -3.34 7.61
CA LEU A 34 10.37 -2.38 8.33
C LEU A 34 10.26 -2.73 9.83
N PRO A 35 10.39 -1.74 10.74
CA PRO A 35 10.41 -1.98 12.19
C PRO A 35 9.01 -2.19 12.80
N PHE A 36 8.02 -2.62 12.02
CA PHE A 36 6.63 -2.73 12.48
C PHE A 36 5.85 -3.78 11.69
N PRO A 37 4.70 -4.24 12.21
CA PRO A 37 3.93 -5.29 11.57
C PRO A 37 3.40 -4.92 10.19
N VAL A 38 3.50 -5.89 9.27
CA VAL A 38 3.00 -5.81 7.90
C VAL A 38 1.81 -6.74 7.77
N ARG A 39 0.76 -6.29 7.08
CA ARG A 39 -0.35 -7.13 6.66
C ARG A 39 -0.45 -7.13 5.15
N TRP A 40 -0.67 -8.32 4.62
CA TRP A 40 -0.89 -8.54 3.20
C TRP A 40 -2.39 -8.49 2.91
N CYS A 41 -2.76 -7.85 1.81
CA CYS A 41 -4.08 -8.02 1.19
C CYS A 41 -3.90 -8.60 -0.20
N ALA A 42 -4.87 -9.38 -0.63
CA ALA A 42 -4.87 -10.00 -1.94
C ALA A 42 -6.30 -9.95 -2.51
N GLY A 43 -6.39 -9.93 -3.84
CA GLY A 43 -7.65 -10.15 -4.55
C GLY A 43 -8.17 -11.59 -4.37
N PRO A 44 -9.39 -11.87 -4.82
CA PRO A 44 -10.02 -13.19 -4.69
C PRO A 44 -9.22 -14.29 -5.42
N ASP A 45 -8.64 -13.96 -6.58
CA ASP A 45 -7.88 -14.89 -7.42
C ASP A 45 -6.37 -14.92 -7.09
N GLU A 46 -5.94 -14.17 -6.07
CA GLU A 46 -4.53 -14.06 -5.70
C GLU A 46 -4.19 -15.00 -4.54
N HIS A 47 -3.16 -15.82 -4.75
CA HIS A 47 -2.67 -16.74 -3.73
C HIS A 47 -1.42 -16.19 -3.04
N LEU A 48 -1.61 -15.62 -1.85
CA LEU A 48 -0.53 -15.26 -0.94
C LEU A 48 -0.86 -15.75 0.47
N GLU A 49 0.06 -16.52 1.06
CA GLU A 49 -0.10 -17.06 2.39
C GLU A 49 -0.16 -15.94 3.45
N GLY A 50 -1.10 -16.04 4.38
CA GLY A 50 -1.32 -15.03 5.43
C GLY A 50 -1.93 -13.70 4.95
N ALA A 51 -2.32 -13.59 3.68
CA ALA A 51 -3.00 -12.40 3.17
C ALA A 51 -4.51 -12.40 3.50
N VAL A 52 -5.02 -11.22 3.84
CA VAL A 52 -6.47 -10.99 3.97
C VAL A 52 -7.04 -10.84 2.56
N ARG A 53 -8.00 -11.70 2.22
CA ARG A 53 -8.68 -11.66 0.91
C ARG A 53 -9.93 -10.79 0.98
N PHE A 54 -10.15 -10.04 -0.09
CA PHE A 54 -11.32 -9.18 -0.23
C PHE A 54 -12.02 -9.48 -1.55
N ASP A 55 -13.26 -9.94 -1.47
CA ASP A 55 -14.08 -10.24 -2.66
C ASP A 55 -14.73 -8.97 -3.24
N THR A 56 -14.77 -7.88 -2.45
CA THR A 56 -15.37 -6.60 -2.86
C THR A 56 -14.52 -5.41 -2.45
N LEU A 57 -14.58 -4.34 -3.24
CA LEU A 57 -13.94 -3.08 -2.91
C LEU A 57 -14.54 -2.45 -1.64
N SER A 58 -15.85 -2.60 -1.42
CA SER A 58 -16.52 -2.10 -0.22
C SER A 58 -15.97 -2.70 1.07
N ALA A 59 -15.55 -3.97 1.06
CA ALA A 59 -14.88 -4.61 2.19
C ALA A 59 -13.40 -4.15 2.32
N LEU A 60 -12.73 -3.89 1.19
CA LEU A 60 -11.34 -3.46 1.15
C LEU A 60 -11.14 -2.01 1.63
N ILE A 61 -12.04 -1.09 1.29
CA ILE A 61 -11.95 0.35 1.62
C ILE A 61 -11.73 0.62 3.12
N PRO A 62 -12.58 0.15 4.06
CA PRO A 62 -12.40 0.42 5.49
C PRO A 62 -11.11 -0.22 6.03
N TRP A 63 -10.66 -1.30 5.39
CA TRP A 63 -9.38 -1.92 5.68
C TRP A 63 -8.24 -0.98 5.22
N LEU A 64 -8.19 -0.55 3.96
CA LEU A 64 -7.20 0.42 3.48
C LEU A 64 -7.18 1.70 4.33
N ALA A 65 -8.34 2.31 4.60
CA ALA A 65 -8.47 3.55 5.36
C ALA A 65 -7.92 3.47 6.80
N SER A 66 -7.78 2.26 7.35
CA SER A 66 -7.17 2.05 8.68
C SER A 66 -5.67 1.73 8.61
N ALA A 67 -5.04 1.76 7.43
CA ALA A 67 -3.60 1.63 7.27
C ALA A 67 -2.86 2.92 7.65
N ARG A 68 -1.63 2.79 8.16
CA ARG A 68 -0.74 3.94 8.40
C ARG A 68 0.09 4.32 7.18
N LEU A 69 0.31 3.35 6.29
CA LEU A 69 1.04 3.46 5.04
C LEU A 69 0.65 2.23 4.21
N PHE A 70 0.58 2.41 2.90
CA PHE A 70 0.33 1.36 1.93
C PHE A 70 1.51 1.28 0.96
N ILE A 71 1.94 0.07 0.60
CA ILE A 71 3.01 -0.16 -0.38
C ILE A 71 2.48 -1.16 -1.41
N GLY A 72 2.48 -0.79 -2.68
CA GLY A 72 1.94 -1.65 -3.74
C GLY A 72 2.44 -1.26 -5.12
N ASN A 73 2.18 -2.13 -6.10
CA ASN A 73 2.44 -1.84 -7.51
C ASN A 73 1.55 -0.69 -8.02
N ASP A 74 1.91 -0.08 -9.13
CA ASP A 74 1.01 0.73 -9.95
C ASP A 74 -0.26 -0.07 -10.32
N SER A 75 -1.33 0.13 -9.55
CA SER A 75 -2.56 -0.68 -9.60
C SER A 75 -3.72 0.07 -8.99
N GLY A 76 -4.95 -0.31 -9.34
CA GLY A 76 -6.17 0.31 -8.82
C GLY A 76 -6.24 0.33 -7.28
N VAL A 77 -5.64 -0.65 -6.60
CA VAL A 77 -5.60 -0.68 -5.13
C VAL A 77 -4.68 0.41 -4.56
N SER A 78 -3.57 0.72 -5.21
CA SER A 78 -2.71 1.87 -4.84
C SER A 78 -3.44 3.19 -4.98
N HIS A 79 -4.25 3.35 -6.04
CA HIS A 79 -5.13 4.52 -6.21
C HIS A 79 -6.20 4.58 -5.11
N LEU A 80 -6.86 3.46 -4.81
CA LEU A 80 -7.89 3.39 -3.79
C LEU A 80 -7.35 3.70 -2.40
N ALA A 81 -6.16 3.20 -2.06
CA ALA A 81 -5.48 3.52 -0.81
C ALA A 81 -5.16 5.02 -0.70
N ALA A 82 -4.65 5.63 -1.78
CA ALA A 82 -4.37 7.06 -1.81
C ALA A 82 -5.65 7.89 -1.68
N ALA A 83 -6.74 7.48 -2.35
CA ALA A 83 -8.06 8.10 -2.25
C ALA A 83 -8.68 8.00 -0.83
N CYS A 84 -8.36 6.92 -0.10
CA CYS A 84 -8.70 6.80 1.33
C CYS A 84 -7.85 7.72 2.24
N GLY A 85 -6.99 8.55 1.65
CA GLY A 85 -6.05 9.38 2.39
C GLY A 85 -5.01 8.56 3.13
N VAL A 86 -4.59 7.41 2.62
CA VAL A 86 -3.46 6.65 3.17
C VAL A 86 -2.18 7.15 2.49
N PRO A 87 -1.06 7.31 3.20
CA PRO A 87 0.23 7.47 2.54
C PRO A 87 0.53 6.26 1.67
N VAL A 88 0.98 6.45 0.43
CA VAL A 88 1.22 5.35 -0.51
C VAL A 88 2.63 5.40 -1.06
N VAL A 89 3.35 4.29 -0.99
CA VAL A 89 4.48 4.03 -1.88
C VAL A 89 3.97 3.21 -3.06
N ALA A 90 3.96 3.80 -4.24
CA ALA A 90 3.52 3.17 -5.48
C ALA A 90 4.73 2.80 -6.34
N ILE A 91 4.90 1.52 -6.64
CA ILE A 91 6.04 0.98 -7.38
C ILE A 91 5.64 0.79 -8.84
N PHE A 92 6.24 1.59 -9.73
CA PHE A 92 5.92 1.63 -11.15
C PHE A 92 6.92 0.82 -11.97
N GLY A 93 6.38 -0.03 -12.86
CA GLY A 93 7.14 -0.72 -13.89
C GLY A 93 7.20 0.10 -15.19
N PRO A 94 6.75 -0.45 -16.34
CA PRO A 94 6.86 0.24 -17.63
C PRO A 94 5.90 1.42 -17.79
N THR A 95 4.85 1.52 -16.96
CA THR A 95 3.87 2.61 -17.02
C THR A 95 4.50 3.95 -16.62
N ASP A 96 4.09 5.04 -17.28
CA ASP A 96 4.52 6.40 -16.96
C ASP A 96 3.79 6.94 -15.71
N PRO A 97 4.50 7.17 -14.59
CA PRO A 97 3.89 7.70 -13.38
C PRO A 97 3.39 9.15 -13.54
N ARG A 98 3.87 9.92 -14.53
CA ARG A 98 3.38 11.29 -14.76
C ARG A 98 1.90 11.30 -15.19
N VAL A 99 1.45 10.20 -15.78
CA VAL A 99 0.07 10.02 -16.24
C VAL A 99 -0.75 9.27 -15.19
N TRP A 100 -0.16 8.23 -14.58
CA TRP A 100 -0.89 7.24 -13.81
C TRP A 100 -0.60 7.25 -12.30
N SER A 101 0.23 8.16 -11.76
CA SER A 101 0.48 8.17 -10.32
C SER A 101 -0.82 8.37 -9.51
N PRO A 102 -1.02 7.62 -8.41
CA PRO A 102 -2.06 7.92 -7.44
C PRO A 102 -1.97 9.38 -6.97
N ARG A 103 -3.12 10.01 -6.72
CA ARG A 103 -3.18 11.38 -6.20
C ARG A 103 -3.17 11.38 -4.68
N GLY A 104 -2.55 12.39 -4.08
CA GLY A 104 -2.49 12.58 -2.62
C GLY A 104 -1.09 12.39 -2.06
N HIS A 105 -0.98 11.84 -0.85
CA HIS A 105 0.30 11.69 -0.15
C HIS A 105 1.06 10.45 -0.64
N VAL A 106 1.67 10.58 -1.81
CA VAL A 106 2.20 9.46 -2.60
C VAL A 106 3.69 9.63 -2.86
N ARG A 107 4.43 8.53 -2.73
CA ARG A 107 5.82 8.39 -3.16
C ARG A 107 5.89 7.38 -4.29
N VAL A 108 6.33 7.82 -5.45
CA VAL A 108 6.56 6.95 -6.60
C VAL A 108 7.96 6.34 -6.51
N MET A 109 8.03 5.03 -6.68
CA MET A 109 9.25 4.23 -6.82
C MET A 109 9.21 3.49 -8.17
N ARG A 110 10.33 2.91 -8.58
CA ARG A 110 10.53 2.22 -9.85
C ARG A 110 10.95 0.76 -9.62
N PHE A 111 10.87 -0.08 -10.64
CA PHE A 111 11.23 -1.50 -10.54
C PHE A 111 12.72 -1.72 -10.28
N GLU A 112 13.54 -0.76 -10.69
CA GLU A 112 14.99 -0.77 -10.50
C GLU A 112 15.39 -0.40 -9.07
N ASP A 113 14.48 0.23 -8.30
CA ASP A 113 14.75 0.61 -6.92
C ASP A 113 14.89 -0.62 -6.02
N SER A 114 15.86 -0.55 -5.11
CA SER A 114 16.15 -1.63 -4.18
C SER A 114 15.12 -1.69 -3.05
N PRO A 115 14.94 -2.85 -2.40
CA PRO A 115 14.11 -2.97 -1.21
C PRO A 115 14.47 -1.99 -0.09
N GLU A 116 15.74 -1.65 0.09
CA GLU A 116 16.21 -0.67 1.07
C GLU A 116 15.74 0.75 0.70
N ALA A 117 15.83 1.12 -0.58
CA ALA A 117 15.34 2.41 -1.05
C ALA A 117 13.83 2.54 -0.85
N VAL A 118 13.07 1.49 -1.16
CA VAL A 118 11.62 1.43 -0.92
C VAL A 118 11.30 1.50 0.58
N THR A 119 12.10 0.86 1.42
CA THR A 119 11.97 0.91 2.90
C THR A 119 12.19 2.34 3.40
N ALA A 120 13.28 3.00 2.99
CA ALA A 120 13.58 4.37 3.40
C ALA A 120 12.49 5.35 2.95
N ALA A 121 12.02 5.20 1.70
CA ALA A 121 10.90 5.97 1.16
C ALA A 121 9.61 5.77 1.98
N ALA A 122 9.32 4.52 2.36
CA ALA A 122 8.18 4.18 3.20
C ALA A 122 8.25 4.83 4.59
N GLU A 123 9.41 4.81 5.24
CA GLU A 123 9.58 5.42 6.55
C GLU A 123 9.49 6.94 6.49
N SER A 124 10.15 7.58 5.52
CA SER A 124 10.06 9.02 5.30
C SER A 124 8.62 9.46 5.05
N LEU A 125 7.87 8.73 4.20
CA LEU A 125 6.48 9.04 3.90
C LEU A 125 5.56 8.82 5.12
N ARG A 126 5.88 7.87 6.00
CA ARG A 126 5.14 7.66 7.25
C ARG A 126 5.39 8.80 8.24
N LEU A 127 6.61 9.31 8.34
CA LEU A 127 7.01 10.34 9.31
C LEU A 127 6.57 11.75 8.91
N SER A 128 6.50 12.04 7.61
CA SER A 128 6.07 13.34 7.06
C SER A 128 4.58 13.65 7.28
N ARG A 129 3.79 12.70 7.79
CA ARG A 129 2.40 12.95 8.15
C ARG A 129 2.26 13.51 9.57
N SER A 130 1.88 14.77 9.67
CA SER A 130 1.04 15.24 10.78
C SER A 130 -0.34 14.63 10.61
N PHE A 131 -0.78 13.75 11.52
CA PHE A 131 -2.16 13.31 11.55
C PHE A 131 -3.04 14.54 11.82
N PRO A 132 -4.03 14.90 10.97
CA PRO A 132 -5.13 15.67 11.48
C PRO A 132 -5.80 14.80 12.55
N ALA A 133 -5.78 15.27 13.79
CA ALA A 133 -6.59 14.68 14.85
C ALA A 133 -8.05 14.76 14.38
N SER A 134 -8.70 13.61 14.24
CA SER A 134 -10.13 13.47 13.93
C SER A 134 -10.57 13.84 12.50
N ALA A 135 -10.67 12.82 11.64
CA ALA A 135 -11.62 12.80 10.53
C ALA A 135 -12.41 11.48 10.54
N HIS A 136 -13.04 11.18 11.68
CA HIS A 136 -14.22 10.31 11.71
C HIS A 136 -14.95 10.51 13.04
N ARG A 137 -15.67 11.62 13.17
CA ARG A 137 -16.84 11.65 14.04
C ARG A 137 -17.96 11.06 13.17
N PRO A 138 -18.60 9.93 13.54
CA PRO A 138 -19.85 9.57 12.88
C PRO A 138 -20.84 10.73 13.09
N ALA A 139 -21.59 11.05 12.04
CA ALA A 139 -22.69 12.01 12.09
C ALA A 139 -23.69 11.64 13.21
N PRO A 140 -24.39 12.62 13.80
CA PRO A 140 -25.23 12.42 14.99
C PRO A 140 -26.32 11.37 14.82
#